data_AF-A0A916YAE3-F1
#
_entry.id   AF-A0A916YAE3-F1
#
_cell.length_a   1.000
_cell.length_b   1.000
_cell.length_c   1.000
_cell.angle_alpha   90.00
_cell.angle_beta   90.00
_cell.angle_gamma   90.00
#
_symmetry.space_group_name_H-M   'P 1'
#
loop_
_entity.id
_entity.type
_entity.pdbx_description
1 polymer ?
#
loop_
_entity_poly.entity_id
_entity_poly.type
_entity_poly.pdbx_seq_one_letter_code
_entity_poly.pdbx_strand_id
1 'polypeptide(L)'
;MTRTLLALAGSVLLATTALGSAQTTQAPAQIVPAAPAGAAAPAAPVASEAPAAPAAAAPAAPAAAAPAAAAPAAPAAAEAPAAAEAPAAAPAATAAAPAAGGPMSIDSKENGTEATPGEEGKFVDSAGNPIYSKNEDGTFDYATWRGYKKYSANCFQCHGPDGLGSSFAPNLTEQLQRINYYDFTGIVVNGQQNKWHPVNSIMPAWGEDVNVMCFLDSIYVYLRGRADGAIPRGEPKKPKINKEAQAAENACLGF
;
A
#
# COMPACT_ATOMS: atom_id res chain seq x y z
N MET A 1 -31.87 -63.10 2.51
CA MET A 1 -31.04 -63.78 3.52
C MET A 1 -30.14 -62.73 4.16
N THR A 2 -30.30 -62.53 5.49
CA THR A 2 -29.32 -61.99 6.47
C THR A 2 -28.55 -60.71 6.09
N ARG A 3 -29.00 -59.49 6.46
CA ARG A 3 -28.85 -58.77 7.76
C ARG A 3 -27.46 -58.90 8.42
N THR A 4 -26.67 -57.83 8.38
CA THR A 4 -25.79 -57.40 9.49
C THR A 4 -25.73 -55.87 9.52
N LEU A 5 -26.50 -55.26 10.43
CA LEU A 5 -26.25 -53.92 10.95
C LEU A 5 -25.14 -54.05 12.00
N LEU A 6 -24.12 -53.20 11.95
CA LEU A 6 -23.21 -52.98 13.08
C LEU A 6 -23.32 -51.52 13.50
N ALA A 7 -23.98 -51.31 14.64
CA ALA A 7 -24.05 -50.06 15.35
C ALA A 7 -22.75 -49.88 16.16
N LEU A 8 -22.04 -48.77 15.96
CA LEU A 8 -20.98 -48.34 16.86
C LEU A 8 -21.51 -47.20 17.72
N ALA A 9 -21.54 -47.49 19.01
CA ALA A 9 -22.07 -46.66 20.07
C ALA A 9 -21.22 -45.41 20.29
N GLY A 10 -21.92 -44.34 20.68
CA GLY A 10 -21.35 -43.05 21.02
C GLY A 10 -20.48 -43.08 22.28
N SER A 11 -19.58 -42.11 22.33
CA SER A 11 -19.00 -41.59 23.55
C SER A 11 -18.78 -40.09 23.33
N VAL A 12 -19.79 -39.32 23.74
CA VAL A 12 -19.73 -37.87 23.86
C VAL A 12 -19.05 -37.57 25.19
N LEU A 13 -17.80 -37.13 25.14
CA LEU A 13 -17.11 -36.57 26.30
C LEU A 13 -17.50 -35.08 26.40
N LEU A 14 -18.41 -34.77 27.32
CA LEU A 14 -18.69 -33.39 27.75
C LEU A 14 -17.52 -32.94 28.65
N ALA A 15 -16.61 -32.13 28.11
CA ALA A 15 -15.63 -31.41 28.90
C ALA A 15 -16.26 -30.09 29.39
N THR A 16 -16.76 -30.09 30.62
CA THR A 16 -17.17 -28.86 31.33
C THR A 16 -15.92 -28.16 31.85
N THR A 17 -15.43 -27.14 31.14
CA THR A 17 -14.44 -26.20 31.67
C THR A 17 -15.14 -25.17 32.55
N ALA A 18 -14.80 -25.20 33.83
CA ALA A 18 -15.24 -24.21 34.81
C ALA A 18 -14.63 -22.84 34.51
N LEU A 19 -15.49 -21.83 34.31
CA LEU A 19 -15.09 -20.41 34.35
C LEU A 19 -14.76 -20.04 35.79
N GLY A 20 -13.47 -20.00 36.12
CA GLY A 20 -12.96 -19.36 37.33
C GLY A 20 -12.85 -17.85 37.10
N SER A 21 -13.78 -17.09 37.67
CA SER A 21 -13.71 -15.62 37.73
C SER A 21 -12.62 -15.19 38.71
N ALA A 22 -11.42 -14.90 38.19
CA ALA A 22 -10.39 -14.20 38.95
C ALA A 22 -10.79 -12.73 39.10
N GLN A 23 -11.32 -12.38 40.26
CA GLN A 23 -11.49 -10.99 40.67
C GLN A 23 -10.10 -10.43 41.03
N THR A 24 -9.53 -9.63 40.14
CA THR A 24 -8.36 -8.81 40.44
C THR A 24 -8.76 -7.80 41.51
N THR A 25 -8.27 -8.01 42.73
CA THR A 25 -8.31 -7.04 43.82
C THR A 25 -7.54 -5.80 43.40
N GLN A 26 -8.26 -4.74 43.05
CA GLN A 26 -7.73 -3.43 42.75
C GLN A 26 -7.25 -2.78 44.05
N ALA A 27 -5.94 -2.66 44.21
CA ALA A 27 -5.35 -1.88 45.29
C ALA A 27 -5.72 -0.39 45.13
N PRO A 28 -6.05 0.34 46.21
CA PRO A 28 -6.40 1.74 46.12
C PRO A 28 -5.20 2.56 45.62
N ALA A 29 -5.42 3.31 44.56
CA ALA A 29 -4.49 4.30 44.04
C ALA A 29 -4.17 5.31 45.16
N GLN A 30 -2.93 5.28 45.62
CA GLN A 30 -2.38 6.33 46.48
C GLN A 30 -2.24 7.59 45.64
N ILE A 31 -3.07 8.58 45.96
CA ILE A 31 -3.00 9.94 45.44
C ILE A 31 -1.70 10.55 46.01
N VAL A 32 -0.66 10.60 45.19
CA VAL A 32 0.54 11.38 45.48
C VAL A 32 0.22 12.86 45.31
N PRO A 33 0.36 13.70 46.35
CA PRO A 33 0.15 15.13 46.22
C PRO A 33 1.22 15.77 45.32
N ALA A 34 0.76 16.64 44.42
CA ALA A 34 1.59 17.46 43.56
C ALA A 34 2.60 18.29 44.39
N ALA A 35 3.87 18.21 44.01
CA ALA A 35 4.91 19.05 44.57
C ALA A 35 4.63 20.54 44.22
N PRO A 36 4.80 21.48 45.16
CA PRO A 36 4.58 22.89 44.89
C PRO A 36 5.64 23.45 43.94
N ALA A 37 5.17 24.21 42.95
CA ALA A 37 5.98 25.04 42.10
C ALA A 37 6.75 26.07 42.94
N GLY A 38 8.09 25.99 42.91
CA GLY A 38 8.97 27.01 43.43
C GLY A 38 9.09 28.18 42.45
N ALA A 39 8.42 29.28 42.76
CA ALA A 39 8.82 30.65 42.39
C ALA A 39 9.92 31.10 43.38
N ALA A 40 10.89 31.96 43.11
CA ALA A 40 11.33 32.74 41.96
C ALA A 40 12.78 33.21 42.25
N ALA A 41 13.53 33.62 41.24
CA ALA A 41 14.37 34.83 41.32
C ALA A 41 14.71 35.35 39.91
N PRO A 42 14.65 36.67 39.67
CA PRO A 42 14.72 37.28 38.34
C PRO A 42 16.16 37.61 37.93
N ALA A 43 16.46 37.42 36.64
CA ALA A 43 17.59 38.07 35.98
C ALA A 43 17.08 39.17 35.04
N ALA A 44 17.75 40.30 35.10
CA ALA A 44 17.41 41.63 34.60
C ALA A 44 17.26 41.75 33.06
N PRO A 45 16.60 42.82 32.57
CA PRO A 45 16.25 42.99 31.16
C PRO A 45 17.45 43.45 30.35
N VAL A 46 17.71 42.81 29.22
CA VAL A 46 18.51 43.41 28.15
C VAL A 46 17.55 44.01 27.13
N ALA A 47 17.68 45.33 26.98
CA ALA A 47 16.88 46.15 26.13
C ALA A 47 17.16 45.89 24.64
N SER A 48 16.10 46.11 23.89
CA SER A 48 15.96 46.21 22.43
C SER A 48 17.09 46.98 21.74
N GLU A 49 17.50 46.48 20.57
CA GLU A 49 17.68 47.36 19.42
C GLU A 49 17.26 46.63 18.12
N ALA A 50 16.20 47.13 17.51
CA ALA A 50 15.82 46.84 16.13
C ALA A 50 16.36 47.96 15.23
N PRO A 51 16.72 47.66 13.99
CA PRO A 51 16.54 48.64 12.93
C PRO A 51 15.63 48.13 11.80
N ALA A 52 14.55 48.89 11.63
CA ALA A 52 13.92 49.34 10.41
C ALA A 52 13.90 48.43 9.16
N ALA A 53 12.69 48.01 8.80
CA ALA A 53 12.31 47.76 7.41
C ALA A 53 12.42 49.06 6.56
N PRO A 54 12.59 48.90 5.23
CA PRO A 54 11.71 49.67 4.38
C PRO A 54 11.08 48.88 3.22
N ALA A 55 9.87 49.34 2.91
CA ALA A 55 9.19 49.38 1.62
C ALA A 55 8.81 48.07 0.93
N ALA A 56 7.56 47.67 1.18
CA ALA A 56 6.75 46.98 0.20
C ALA A 56 6.56 47.86 -1.06
N ALA A 57 6.82 47.29 -2.23
CA ALA A 57 6.37 47.81 -3.51
C ALA A 57 5.74 46.66 -4.33
N ALA A 58 4.41 46.75 -4.44
CA ALA A 58 3.46 46.26 -5.43
C ALA A 58 3.49 44.79 -5.93
N PRO A 59 2.31 44.14 -6.02
CA PRO A 59 2.17 42.79 -6.54
C PRO A 59 2.33 42.75 -8.06
N ALA A 60 3.12 41.80 -8.56
CA ALA A 60 3.05 41.41 -9.95
C ALA A 60 1.68 40.77 -10.22
N ALA A 61 0.96 41.34 -11.18
CA ALA A 61 -0.32 40.87 -11.67
C ALA A 61 -0.27 39.40 -12.13
N PRO A 62 -1.40 38.67 -12.05
CA PRO A 62 -1.45 37.28 -12.49
C PRO A 62 -1.21 37.20 -14.00
N ALA A 63 -0.28 36.32 -14.40
CA ALA A 63 -0.20 35.88 -15.78
C ALA A 63 -1.55 35.28 -16.16
N ALA A 64 -2.16 35.85 -17.18
CA ALA A 64 -3.42 35.43 -17.74
C ALA A 64 -3.39 33.94 -18.09
N ALA A 65 -4.44 33.23 -17.68
CA ALA A 65 -4.76 31.91 -18.16
C ALA A 65 -4.83 31.93 -19.69
N ALA A 66 -3.99 31.12 -20.33
CA ALA A 66 -4.18 30.75 -21.72
C ALA A 66 -5.50 29.96 -21.82
N PRO A 67 -6.38 30.26 -22.79
CA PRO A 67 -7.62 29.51 -22.94
C PRO A 67 -7.30 28.05 -23.30
N ALA A 68 -7.94 27.13 -22.59
CA ALA A 68 -8.02 25.74 -22.95
C ALA A 68 -8.55 25.65 -24.39
N ALA A 69 -7.71 25.18 -25.31
CA ALA A 69 -8.17 24.76 -26.62
C ALA A 69 -9.08 23.54 -26.41
N ALA A 70 -10.34 23.70 -26.83
CA ALA A 70 -11.34 22.66 -26.83
C ALA A 70 -10.81 21.43 -27.61
N ALA A 71 -10.72 20.30 -26.92
CA ALA A 71 -10.58 19.01 -27.57
C ALA A 71 -11.87 18.72 -28.36
N PRO A 72 -11.79 18.30 -29.64
CA PRO A 72 -12.98 17.90 -30.38
C PRO A 72 -13.58 16.63 -29.78
N ALA A 73 -14.90 16.65 -29.63
CA ALA A 73 -15.72 15.52 -29.21
C ALA A 73 -15.42 14.28 -30.08
N ALA A 74 -15.01 13.19 -29.43
CA ALA A 74 -14.99 11.88 -30.05
C ALA A 74 -16.44 11.39 -30.24
N PRO A 75 -16.81 10.87 -31.42
CA PRO A 75 -18.15 10.34 -31.64
C PRO A 75 -18.35 9.03 -30.86
N ALA A 76 -19.56 8.89 -30.33
CA ALA A 76 -20.08 7.69 -29.71
C ALA A 76 -19.87 6.46 -30.62
N ALA A 77 -19.18 5.46 -30.11
CA ALA A 77 -19.14 4.13 -30.70
C ALA A 77 -20.12 3.23 -29.94
N ALA A 78 -20.99 2.62 -30.72
CA ALA A 78 -22.12 1.79 -30.36
C ALA A 78 -21.78 0.60 -29.46
N GLU A 79 -22.77 0.22 -28.63
CA GLU A 79 -22.88 -1.08 -27.97
C GLU A 79 -22.86 -2.24 -28.99
N ALA A 80 -22.13 -3.30 -28.64
CA ALA A 80 -22.35 -4.65 -29.16
C ALA A 80 -22.03 -5.67 -28.05
N PRO A 81 -22.72 -6.84 -28.04
CA PRO A 81 -23.13 -7.50 -26.81
C PRO A 81 -22.14 -8.50 -26.24
N ALA A 82 -22.41 -8.86 -24.98
CA ALA A 82 -21.76 -9.90 -24.20
C ALA A 82 -21.59 -11.22 -24.96
N ALA A 83 -20.36 -11.71 -25.00
CA ALA A 83 -20.05 -13.12 -25.18
C ALA A 83 -19.44 -13.61 -23.86
N ALA A 84 -20.23 -14.38 -23.11
CA ALA A 84 -19.77 -15.16 -21.98
C ALA A 84 -18.78 -16.21 -22.49
N GLU A 85 -17.56 -16.21 -21.97
CA GLU A 85 -16.62 -17.32 -22.10
C GLU A 85 -16.20 -17.72 -20.69
N ALA A 86 -16.34 -19.02 -20.40
CA ALA A 86 -16.03 -19.66 -19.13
C ALA A 86 -14.58 -19.39 -18.68
N PRO A 87 -14.26 -19.45 -17.36
CA PRO A 87 -12.96 -19.05 -16.87
C PRO A 87 -11.89 -19.99 -17.42
N ALA A 88 -10.99 -19.46 -18.23
CA ALA A 88 -9.73 -20.11 -18.50
C ALA A 88 -9.01 -20.23 -17.16
N ALA A 89 -8.83 -21.46 -16.67
CA ALA A 89 -8.02 -21.74 -15.50
C ALA A 89 -6.69 -20.99 -15.64
N ALA A 90 -6.42 -20.09 -14.69
CA ALA A 90 -5.16 -19.37 -14.65
C ALA A 90 -4.02 -20.40 -14.73
N PRO A 91 -3.06 -20.24 -15.66
CA PRO A 91 -1.92 -21.15 -15.72
C PRO A 91 -1.20 -21.10 -14.37
N ALA A 92 -0.54 -22.21 -14.00
CA ALA A 92 0.26 -22.30 -12.79
C ALA A 92 1.37 -21.24 -12.85
N ALA A 93 1.11 -20.08 -12.26
CA ALA A 93 2.03 -18.96 -12.24
C ALA A 93 2.88 -19.09 -10.97
N THR A 94 4.17 -19.29 -11.16
CA THR A 94 5.14 -19.34 -10.08
C THR A 94 5.56 -17.92 -9.75
N ALA A 95 5.66 -17.59 -8.48
CA ALA A 95 6.33 -16.37 -8.10
C ALA A 95 7.76 -16.32 -8.68
N ALA A 96 8.19 -15.13 -9.08
CA ALA A 96 9.59 -14.95 -9.44
C ALA A 96 10.45 -15.15 -8.19
N ALA A 97 11.41 -16.06 -8.25
CA ALA A 97 12.38 -16.20 -7.19
C ALA A 97 13.15 -14.86 -7.02
N PRO A 98 13.29 -14.34 -5.78
CA PRO A 98 14.12 -13.19 -5.51
C PRO A 98 15.58 -13.50 -5.88
N ALA A 99 16.38 -12.45 -6.11
CA ALA A 99 17.81 -12.63 -6.30
C ALA A 99 18.41 -13.24 -5.01
N ALA A 100 19.00 -14.45 -5.12
CA ALA A 100 19.50 -15.19 -3.96
C ALA A 100 20.51 -14.35 -3.16
N GLY A 101 20.22 -14.11 -1.87
CA GLY A 101 21.04 -13.32 -0.94
C GLY A 101 20.85 -11.80 -1.04
N GLY A 102 19.91 -11.31 -1.85
CA GLY A 102 19.56 -9.90 -1.95
C GLY A 102 18.62 -9.42 -0.83
N PRO A 103 18.41 -8.09 -0.70
CA PRO A 103 17.37 -7.55 0.15
C PRO A 103 15.99 -8.13 -0.24
N MET A 104 15.14 -8.32 0.76
CA MET A 104 13.75 -8.74 0.60
C MET A 104 12.82 -7.86 1.44
N SER A 105 11.62 -7.65 0.92
CA SER A 105 10.49 -7.08 1.66
C SER A 105 10.20 -7.88 2.93
N ILE A 106 9.63 -7.22 3.94
CA ILE A 106 9.30 -7.89 5.20
C ILE A 106 8.23 -8.95 4.99
N ASP A 107 7.21 -8.68 4.17
CA ASP A 107 6.16 -9.65 3.85
C ASP A 107 6.70 -10.91 3.17
N SER A 108 7.66 -10.76 2.23
CA SER A 108 8.29 -11.93 1.59
C SER A 108 9.23 -12.70 2.52
N LYS A 109 9.83 -12.04 3.52
CA LYS A 109 10.63 -12.72 4.55
C LYS A 109 9.75 -13.52 5.50
N GLU A 110 8.59 -13.00 5.86
CA GLU A 110 7.69 -13.59 6.86
C GLU A 110 6.79 -14.67 6.25
N ASN A 111 6.23 -14.42 5.05
CA ASN A 111 5.17 -15.23 4.45
C ASN A 111 5.68 -16.07 3.26
N GLY A 112 6.96 -15.95 2.93
CA GLY A 112 7.56 -16.54 1.74
C GLY A 112 7.18 -15.80 0.47
N THR A 113 7.70 -16.29 -0.65
CA THR A 113 7.44 -15.71 -1.96
C THR A 113 6.49 -16.54 -2.79
N GLU A 114 5.87 -17.61 -2.29
CA GLU A 114 4.96 -18.42 -3.10
C GLU A 114 3.72 -17.62 -3.49
N ALA A 115 3.39 -17.58 -4.79
CA ALA A 115 2.23 -16.89 -5.32
C ALA A 115 1.10 -17.89 -5.57
N THR A 116 -0.05 -17.66 -4.95
CA THR A 116 -1.27 -18.44 -5.14
C THR A 116 -2.37 -17.58 -5.75
N PRO A 117 -3.28 -18.12 -6.58
CA PRO A 117 -4.38 -17.34 -7.11
C PRO A 117 -5.25 -16.75 -5.99
N GLY A 118 -5.46 -15.44 -6.03
CA GLY A 118 -6.36 -14.70 -5.15
C GLY A 118 -7.61 -14.23 -5.90
N GLU A 119 -8.29 -13.24 -5.34
CA GLU A 119 -9.48 -12.64 -5.93
C GLU A 119 -9.15 -11.69 -7.08
N GLU A 120 -10.12 -11.48 -7.98
CA GLU A 120 -10.05 -10.49 -9.06
C GLU A 120 -8.82 -10.68 -9.98
N GLY A 121 -8.41 -11.93 -10.19
CA GLY A 121 -7.25 -12.27 -11.00
C GLY A 121 -5.90 -11.81 -10.44
N LYS A 122 -5.82 -11.43 -9.15
CA LYS A 122 -4.58 -11.12 -8.43
C LYS A 122 -3.94 -12.38 -7.82
N PHE A 123 -2.68 -12.27 -7.39
CA PHE A 123 -2.00 -13.31 -6.64
C PHE A 123 -1.76 -12.88 -5.19
N VAL A 124 -1.77 -13.85 -4.29
CA VAL A 124 -1.54 -13.65 -2.85
C VAL A 124 -0.51 -14.64 -2.31
N ASP A 125 0.18 -14.23 -1.25
CA ASP A 125 1.08 -15.10 -0.48
C ASP A 125 0.33 -15.93 0.56
N SER A 126 1.09 -16.67 1.39
CA SER A 126 0.52 -17.54 2.43
C SER A 126 -0.28 -16.81 3.52
N ALA A 127 -0.10 -15.49 3.67
CA ALA A 127 -0.85 -14.64 4.59
C ALA A 127 -2.02 -13.92 3.90
N GLY A 128 -2.22 -14.13 2.59
CA GLY A 128 -3.24 -13.43 1.81
C GLY A 128 -2.81 -12.03 1.32
N ASN A 129 -1.55 -11.64 1.53
CA ASN A 129 -1.06 -10.33 1.07
C ASN A 129 -0.76 -10.37 -0.43
N PRO A 130 -1.03 -9.30 -1.19
CA PRO A 130 -0.75 -9.26 -2.63
C PRO A 130 0.72 -9.55 -2.94
N ILE A 131 0.98 -10.39 -3.95
CA ILE A 131 2.33 -10.73 -4.41
C ILE A 131 2.41 -10.77 -5.93
N TYR A 132 3.62 -10.54 -6.46
CA TYR A 132 3.90 -10.64 -7.89
C TYR A 132 4.03 -12.10 -8.32
N SER A 133 3.75 -12.38 -9.59
CA SER A 133 3.95 -13.69 -10.19
C SER A 133 4.61 -13.59 -11.57
N LYS A 134 5.38 -14.60 -11.95
CA LYS A 134 6.08 -14.66 -13.23
C LYS A 134 5.43 -15.70 -14.12
N ASN A 135 5.04 -15.27 -15.31
CA ASN A 135 4.49 -16.13 -16.34
C ASN A 135 5.61 -16.95 -17.00
N GLU A 136 5.23 -18.07 -17.60
CA GLU A 136 6.14 -18.96 -18.34
C GLU A 136 6.87 -18.24 -19.49
N ASP A 137 6.23 -17.24 -20.10
CA ASP A 137 6.80 -16.42 -21.18
C ASP A 137 7.82 -15.35 -20.69
N GLY A 138 8.11 -15.36 -19.39
CA GLY A 138 9.04 -14.45 -18.73
C GLY A 138 8.46 -13.07 -18.41
N THR A 139 7.21 -12.78 -18.78
CA THR A 139 6.51 -11.58 -18.31
C THR A 139 6.09 -11.73 -16.85
N PHE A 140 5.83 -10.62 -16.18
CA PHE A 140 5.18 -10.65 -14.87
C PHE A 140 3.66 -10.59 -15.03
N ASP A 141 2.92 -10.97 -14.00
CA ASP A 141 1.46 -10.90 -13.98
C ASP A 141 0.93 -9.50 -14.28
N TYR A 142 -0.36 -9.44 -14.63
CA TYR A 142 -1.01 -8.19 -15.02
C TYR A 142 -0.95 -7.14 -13.91
N ALA A 143 -1.17 -7.51 -12.64
CA ALA A 143 -1.14 -6.58 -11.52
C ALA A 143 0.26 -5.97 -11.34
N THR A 144 1.33 -6.76 -11.51
CA THR A 144 2.71 -6.23 -11.52
C THR A 144 2.92 -5.17 -12.60
N TRP A 145 2.53 -5.44 -13.85
CA TRP A 145 2.70 -4.46 -14.94
C TRP A 145 1.84 -3.20 -14.71
N ARG A 146 0.61 -3.38 -14.21
CA ARG A 146 -0.29 -2.27 -13.85
C ARG A 146 0.24 -1.44 -12.70
N GLY A 147 0.82 -2.09 -11.71
CA GLY A 147 1.54 -1.50 -10.60
C GLY A 147 2.64 -0.57 -11.06
N TYR A 148 3.48 -1.02 -12.00
CA TYR A 148 4.48 -0.17 -12.61
C TYR A 148 3.86 1.08 -13.26
N LYS A 149 2.80 0.94 -14.08
CA LYS A 149 2.15 2.09 -14.73
C LYS A 149 1.61 3.10 -13.71
N LYS A 150 1.00 2.62 -12.64
CA LYS A 150 0.36 3.46 -11.62
C LYS A 150 1.38 4.08 -10.66
N TYR A 151 2.42 3.35 -10.31
CA TYR A 151 3.59 3.91 -9.63
C TYR A 151 4.24 5.02 -10.47
N SER A 152 4.50 4.77 -11.75
CA SER A 152 5.10 5.75 -12.65
C SER A 152 4.23 7.00 -12.85
N ALA A 153 2.90 6.86 -12.80
CA ALA A 153 2.00 8.00 -12.95
C ALA A 153 1.89 8.86 -11.68
N ASN A 154 1.87 8.23 -10.50
CA ASN A 154 1.45 8.91 -9.27
C ASN A 154 2.58 9.07 -8.23
N CYS A 155 3.58 8.20 -8.24
CA CYS A 155 4.56 8.10 -7.14
C CYS A 155 5.99 8.46 -7.56
N PHE A 156 6.35 8.17 -8.81
CA PHE A 156 7.70 8.36 -9.37
C PHE A 156 8.23 9.80 -9.19
N GLN A 157 7.38 10.83 -9.28
CA GLN A 157 7.83 12.22 -9.18
C GLN A 157 8.58 12.51 -7.87
N CYS A 158 8.18 11.85 -6.79
CA CYS A 158 8.78 12.02 -5.48
C CYS A 158 9.72 10.87 -5.14
N HIS A 159 9.29 9.62 -5.36
CA HIS A 159 10.05 8.42 -4.98
C HIS A 159 11.05 7.94 -6.05
N GLY A 160 11.26 8.76 -7.08
CA GLY A 160 12.25 8.51 -8.12
C GLY A 160 11.84 7.40 -9.08
N PRO A 161 12.62 7.20 -10.15
CA PRO A 161 12.42 6.05 -11.01
C PRO A 161 12.57 4.80 -10.15
N ASP A 162 11.85 3.74 -10.51
CA ASP A 162 12.15 2.42 -9.97
C ASP A 162 11.97 2.25 -8.44
N GLY A 163 11.32 3.18 -7.73
CA GLY A 163 11.13 3.14 -6.28
C GLY A 163 12.38 3.47 -5.47
N LEU A 164 13.44 4.00 -6.10
CA LEU A 164 14.77 4.13 -5.48
C LEU A 164 14.95 5.41 -4.64
N GLY A 165 13.91 6.22 -4.51
CA GLY A 165 13.93 7.46 -3.77
C GLY A 165 14.50 8.64 -4.56
N SER A 166 14.49 9.79 -3.92
CA SER A 166 15.08 11.03 -4.41
C SER A 166 15.63 11.85 -3.24
N SER A 167 16.13 13.05 -3.50
CA SER A 167 16.43 14.02 -2.43
C SER A 167 15.18 14.51 -1.69
N PHE A 168 13.98 14.24 -2.20
CA PHE A 168 12.71 14.68 -1.64
C PHE A 168 11.97 13.60 -0.84
N ALA A 169 12.03 12.33 -1.29
CA ALA A 169 11.29 11.22 -0.70
C ALA A 169 12.13 9.94 -0.59
N PRO A 170 11.84 9.05 0.38
CA PRO A 170 12.67 7.89 0.67
C PRO A 170 12.64 6.82 -0.44
N ASN A 171 13.65 5.96 -0.43
CA ASN A 171 13.72 4.74 -1.24
C ASN A 171 12.67 3.71 -0.76
N LEU A 172 11.63 3.51 -1.56
CA LEU A 172 10.53 2.59 -1.23
C LEU A 172 10.97 1.13 -1.21
N THR A 173 11.95 0.75 -2.04
CA THR A 173 12.47 -0.63 -2.04
C THR A 173 13.22 -0.98 -0.76
N GLU A 174 13.76 0.03 -0.07
CA GLU A 174 14.35 -0.12 1.27
C GLU A 174 13.29 -0.04 2.38
N GLN A 175 12.27 0.81 2.22
CA GLN A 175 11.18 0.92 3.20
C GLN A 175 10.40 -0.39 3.32
N LEU A 176 10.06 -1.04 2.20
CA LEU A 176 9.32 -2.30 2.21
C LEU A 176 10.06 -3.47 2.88
N GLN A 177 11.34 -3.31 3.21
CA GLN A 177 12.07 -4.29 4.03
C GLN A 177 11.76 -4.18 5.53
N ARG A 178 10.99 -3.15 5.93
CA ARG A 178 10.72 -2.76 7.32
C ARG A 178 9.24 -2.48 7.61
N ILE A 179 8.46 -2.16 6.59
CA ILE A 179 7.02 -1.94 6.69
C ILE A 179 6.29 -3.02 5.89
N ASN A 180 5.24 -3.59 6.46
CA ASN A 180 4.45 -4.62 5.82
C ASN A 180 3.39 -4.02 4.89
N TYR A 181 2.61 -4.86 4.22
CA TYR A 181 1.52 -4.44 3.34
C TYR A 181 0.50 -3.51 4.05
N TYR A 182 0.12 -3.81 5.29
CA TYR A 182 -0.87 -3.00 6.02
C TYR A 182 -0.31 -1.62 6.43
N ASP A 183 0.96 -1.55 6.81
CA ASP A 183 1.63 -0.28 7.07
C ASP A 183 1.77 0.55 5.79
N PHE A 184 2.15 -0.09 4.68
CA PHE A 184 2.22 0.55 3.37
C PHE A 184 0.87 1.16 2.97
N THR A 185 -0.20 0.37 3.03
CA THR A 185 -1.56 0.83 2.69
C THR A 185 -1.99 1.96 3.63
N GLY A 186 -1.77 1.82 4.94
CA GLY A 186 -2.05 2.85 5.93
C GLY A 186 -1.35 4.19 5.64
N ILE A 187 -0.08 4.16 5.25
CA ILE A 187 0.71 5.35 4.88
C ILE A 187 0.18 5.96 3.56
N VAL A 188 -0.11 5.15 2.54
CA VAL A 188 -0.61 5.67 1.25
C VAL A 188 -1.98 6.31 1.42
N VAL A 189 -2.88 5.66 2.16
CA VAL A 189 -4.25 6.14 2.39
C VAL A 189 -4.24 7.46 3.16
N ASN A 190 -3.51 7.52 4.28
CA ASN A 190 -3.56 8.66 5.20
C ASN A 190 -2.52 9.75 4.91
N GLY A 191 -1.53 9.46 4.07
CA GLY A 191 -0.34 10.28 3.91
C GLY A 191 0.56 10.23 5.14
N GLN A 192 1.69 10.93 5.08
CA GLN A 192 2.65 10.97 6.18
C GLN A 192 3.37 12.32 6.21
N GLN A 193 3.58 12.86 7.41
CA GLN A 193 4.40 14.06 7.61
C GLN A 193 5.60 13.71 8.48
N ASN A 194 6.81 14.00 8.00
CA ASN A 194 8.00 13.94 8.84
C ASN A 194 8.30 15.34 9.38
N LYS A 195 8.02 15.56 10.67
CA LYS A 195 8.17 16.85 11.36
C LYS A 195 9.52 17.04 12.06
N TRP A 196 10.42 16.05 12.01
CA TRP A 196 11.65 16.02 12.81
C TRP A 196 12.94 16.21 11.97
N HIS A 197 12.86 16.17 10.64
CA HIS A 197 14.01 16.42 9.76
C HIS A 197 14.14 17.93 9.45
N PRO A 198 15.35 18.46 9.13
CA PRO A 198 15.53 19.87 8.76
C PRO A 198 14.74 20.29 7.52
N VAL A 199 14.21 19.31 6.77
CA VAL A 199 13.27 19.51 5.68
C VAL A 199 11.96 18.85 6.08
N ASN A 200 10.91 19.66 6.27
CA ASN A 200 9.57 19.13 6.47
C ASN A 200 9.13 18.42 5.17
N SER A 201 9.02 17.10 5.19
CA SER A 201 8.50 16.33 4.06
C SER A 201 7.07 15.89 4.34
N ILE A 202 6.19 16.13 3.38
CA ILE A 202 4.78 15.74 3.42
C ILE A 202 4.51 14.82 2.24
N MET A 203 4.20 13.56 2.51
CA MET A 203 3.55 12.67 1.58
C MET A 203 2.03 12.92 1.69
N PRO A 204 1.36 13.34 0.60
CA PRO A 204 -0.08 13.58 0.65
C PRO A 204 -0.86 12.28 0.90
N ALA A 205 -2.08 12.43 1.40
CA ALA A 205 -3.03 11.33 1.50
C ALA A 205 -3.59 10.99 0.11
N TRP A 206 -3.67 9.71 -0.22
CA TRP A 206 -4.22 9.23 -1.49
C TRP A 206 -5.54 8.46 -1.32
N GLY A 207 -6.08 8.38 -0.10
CA GLY A 207 -7.29 7.61 0.22
C GLY A 207 -8.54 7.97 -0.58
N GLU A 208 -8.58 9.17 -1.17
CA GLU A 208 -9.72 9.64 -1.98
C GLU A 208 -9.43 9.62 -3.50
N ASP A 209 -8.20 9.29 -3.91
CA ASP A 209 -7.84 9.25 -5.33
C ASP A 209 -8.05 7.85 -5.90
N VAL A 210 -9.08 7.70 -6.73
CA VAL A 210 -9.41 6.44 -7.43
C VAL A 210 -8.27 5.94 -8.33
N ASN A 211 -7.37 6.81 -8.79
CA ASN A 211 -6.22 6.40 -9.60
C ASN A 211 -5.13 5.71 -8.78
N VAL A 212 -5.16 5.83 -7.45
CA VAL A 212 -4.29 5.11 -6.51
C VAL A 212 -5.06 4.01 -5.82
N MET A 213 -6.23 4.29 -5.26
CA MET A 213 -6.96 3.34 -4.42
C MET A 213 -7.42 2.10 -5.17
N CYS A 214 -7.89 2.24 -6.43
CA CYS A 214 -8.23 1.07 -7.25
C CYS A 214 -7.02 0.22 -7.68
N PHE A 215 -5.80 0.73 -7.46
CA PHE A 215 -4.55 0.11 -7.91
C PHE A 215 -3.57 -0.09 -6.76
N LEU A 216 -4.00 0.08 -5.50
CA LEU A 216 -3.12 0.09 -4.35
C LEU A 216 -2.35 -1.22 -4.23
N ASP A 217 -3.05 -2.34 -4.41
CA ASP A 217 -2.45 -3.68 -4.43
C ASP A 217 -1.47 -3.84 -5.57
N SER A 218 -1.83 -3.42 -6.78
CA SER A 218 -0.94 -3.49 -7.95
C SER A 218 0.33 -2.66 -7.73
N ILE A 219 0.22 -1.45 -7.18
CA ILE A 219 1.37 -0.59 -6.84
C ILE A 219 2.27 -1.30 -5.81
N TYR A 220 1.67 -1.87 -4.76
CA TYR A 220 2.39 -2.63 -3.75
C TYR A 220 3.10 -3.84 -4.36
N VAL A 221 2.40 -4.65 -5.16
CA VAL A 221 2.95 -5.84 -5.85
C VAL A 221 4.19 -5.50 -6.66
N TYR A 222 4.14 -4.43 -7.44
CA TYR A 222 5.29 -3.94 -8.19
C TYR A 222 6.45 -3.56 -7.26
N LEU A 223 6.19 -2.73 -6.25
CA LEU A 223 7.25 -2.28 -5.32
C LEU A 223 7.82 -3.42 -4.47
N ARG A 224 6.99 -4.39 -4.07
CA ARG A 224 7.39 -5.61 -3.36
C ARG A 224 8.35 -6.42 -4.21
N GLY A 225 8.02 -6.68 -5.48
CA GLY A 225 8.93 -7.41 -6.38
C GLY A 225 10.20 -6.63 -6.72
N ARG A 226 10.18 -5.29 -6.63
CA ARG A 226 11.39 -4.47 -6.69
C ARG A 226 12.23 -4.58 -5.42
N ALA A 227 11.61 -4.57 -4.25
CA ALA A 227 12.26 -4.74 -2.95
C ALA A 227 12.89 -6.13 -2.80
N ASP A 228 12.23 -7.17 -3.34
CA ASP A 228 12.69 -8.56 -3.38
C ASP A 228 13.75 -8.82 -4.46
N GLY A 229 14.04 -7.83 -5.31
CA GLY A 229 14.98 -7.98 -6.42
C GLY A 229 14.51 -8.95 -7.51
N ALA A 230 13.25 -9.38 -7.48
CA ALA A 230 12.66 -10.28 -8.47
C ALA A 230 12.31 -9.54 -9.78
N ILE A 231 11.79 -8.31 -9.65
CA ILE A 231 11.47 -7.45 -10.79
C ILE A 231 12.69 -6.56 -11.10
N PRO A 232 13.24 -6.60 -12.32
CA PRO A 232 14.37 -5.75 -12.69
C PRO A 232 13.93 -4.28 -12.84
N ARG A 233 14.93 -3.40 -13.00
CA ARG A 233 14.68 -1.97 -13.27
C ARG A 233 14.05 -1.75 -14.65
N GLY A 234 13.26 -0.69 -14.76
CA GLY A 234 12.53 -0.32 -15.97
C GLY A 234 11.12 -0.91 -16.05
N GLU A 235 10.42 -0.61 -17.14
CA GLU A 235 9.07 -1.13 -17.38
C GLU A 235 9.10 -2.66 -17.54
N PRO A 236 8.39 -3.43 -16.69
CA PRO A 236 8.17 -4.85 -16.94
C PRO A 236 7.52 -5.04 -18.32
N LYS A 237 7.92 -6.08 -19.04
CA LYS A 237 7.31 -6.39 -20.34
C LYS A 237 5.80 -6.56 -20.16
N LYS A 238 5.01 -5.85 -20.96
CA LYS A 238 3.55 -5.93 -20.94
C LYS A 238 3.09 -7.39 -21.12
N PRO A 239 2.38 -7.97 -20.14
CA PRO A 239 1.86 -9.33 -20.26
C PRO A 239 0.60 -9.37 -21.12
N LYS A 240 0.11 -10.58 -21.37
CA LYS A 240 -1.27 -10.78 -21.81
C LYS A 240 -2.21 -10.17 -20.77
N ILE A 241 -3.22 -9.44 -21.24
CA ILE A 241 -4.21 -8.83 -20.36
C ILE A 241 -5.01 -9.94 -19.67
N ASN A 242 -5.05 -9.88 -18.34
CA ASN A 242 -6.00 -10.66 -17.55
C ASN A 242 -7.34 -9.92 -17.58
N LYS A 243 -8.36 -10.51 -18.24
CA LYS A 243 -9.68 -9.90 -18.40
C LYS A 243 -10.41 -9.73 -17.08
N GLU A 244 -10.23 -10.64 -16.13
CA GLU A 244 -10.86 -10.55 -14.81
C GLU A 244 -10.27 -9.39 -14.00
N ALA A 245 -8.93 -9.31 -13.92
CA ALA A 245 -8.26 -8.21 -13.25
C ALA A 245 -8.57 -6.85 -13.90
N GLN A 246 -8.61 -6.80 -15.25
CA GLN A 246 -9.01 -5.59 -15.95
C GLN A 246 -10.47 -5.20 -15.68
N ALA A 247 -11.38 -6.17 -15.61
CA ALA A 247 -12.78 -5.90 -15.29
C ALA A 247 -12.93 -5.35 -13.86
N ALA A 248 -12.19 -5.89 -12.89
CA ALA A 248 -12.16 -5.37 -11.52
C ALA A 248 -11.59 -3.94 -11.45
N GLU A 249 -10.50 -3.66 -12.18
CA GLU A 249 -9.95 -2.30 -12.29
C GLU A 249 -10.98 -1.31 -12.86
N ASN A 250 -11.67 -1.71 -13.94
CA ASN A 250 -12.69 -0.89 -14.58
C ASN A 250 -13.89 -0.67 -13.65
N ALA A 251 -14.37 -1.72 -12.99
CA ALA A 251 -15.48 -1.64 -12.05
C ALA A 251 -15.16 -0.69 -10.88
N CYS A 252 -13.95 -0.75 -10.31
CA CYS A 252 -13.52 0.17 -9.27
C CYS A 252 -13.46 1.63 -9.76
N LEU A 253 -13.04 1.83 -11.01
CA LEU A 253 -13.02 3.15 -11.64
C LEU A 253 -14.41 3.65 -12.08
N GLY A 254 -15.43 2.80 -12.06
CA GLY A 254 -16.79 3.15 -12.48
C GLY A 254 -17.04 3.06 -13.99
N PHE A 255 -16.32 2.20 -14.71
CA PHE A 255 -16.52 1.88 -16.13
C PHE A 255 -17.32 0.59 -16.35
#